data_AF-A0A4Q5QLB6-F1
#
_entry.id   AF-A0A4Q5QLB6-F1
#
_cell.length_a   1.000
_cell.length_b   1.000
_cell.length_c   1.000
_cell.angle_alpha   90.00
_cell.angle_beta   90.00
_cell.angle_gamma   90.00
#
_symmetry.space_group_name_H-M   'P 1'
#
loop_
_entity.id
_entity.type
_entity.pdbx_description
1 polymer ?
#
loop_
_entity_poly.entity_id
_entity_poly.type
_entity_poly.pdbx_seq_one_letter_code
_entity_poly.pdbx_strand_id
1 'polypeptide(L)'
;MENLGNDFLGIELKQHYFDEFKICGVPIPIYSNTSGFIIQFKSFECYLNYINVLKLILFDLELADPENSKYEIKHSRDFIKNLLKIMHTHFKEKYN
;
A
#
# COMPACT_ATOMS: atom_id res chain seq x y z
N MET A 1 -20.65 -22.66 -15.33
CA MET A 1 -19.27 -22.20 -15.59
C MET A 1 -19.30 -20.69 -15.56
N GLU A 2 -19.02 -20.10 -14.40
CA GLU A 2 -18.85 -18.66 -14.28
C GLU A 2 -17.45 -18.31 -14.81
N ASN A 3 -17.39 -17.44 -15.80
CA ASN A 3 -16.14 -16.85 -16.29
C ASN A 3 -15.52 -16.00 -15.17
N LEU A 4 -14.66 -16.59 -14.35
CA LEU A 4 -13.72 -15.90 -13.46
C LEU A 4 -12.58 -15.31 -14.31
N GLY A 5 -12.92 -14.36 -15.16
CA GLY A 5 -11.96 -13.60 -15.97
C GLY A 5 -11.65 -12.26 -15.32
N ASN A 6 -10.36 -12.02 -15.06
CA ASN A 6 -9.70 -10.73 -14.83
C ASN A 6 -9.48 -10.27 -13.37
N ASP A 7 -8.31 -10.68 -12.87
CA ASP A 7 -7.58 -10.16 -11.71
C ASP A 7 -7.67 -8.63 -11.56
N PHE A 8 -8.39 -8.16 -10.55
CA PHE A 8 -8.48 -6.74 -10.30
C PHE A 8 -7.31 -6.24 -9.40
N LEU A 9 -6.14 -6.10 -10.03
CA LEU A 9 -4.92 -5.45 -9.53
C LEU A 9 -4.24 -6.11 -8.31
N GLY A 10 -3.44 -7.15 -8.57
CA GLY A 10 -2.42 -7.64 -7.63
C GLY A 10 -1.12 -6.84 -7.76
N ILE A 11 -0.58 -6.36 -6.63
CA ILE A 11 0.74 -5.72 -6.55
C ILE A 11 1.63 -6.63 -5.74
N GLU A 12 2.63 -7.22 -6.40
CA GLU A 12 3.65 -8.02 -5.73
C GLU A 12 4.64 -7.10 -5.02
N LEU A 13 4.84 -7.36 -3.72
CA LEU A 13 5.76 -6.66 -2.85
C LEU A 13 6.82 -7.65 -2.34
N LYS A 14 7.98 -7.11 -1.97
CA LYS A 14 9.01 -7.90 -1.30
C LYS A 14 8.48 -8.36 0.06
N GLN A 15 8.88 -9.56 0.51
CA GLN A 15 8.37 -10.17 1.74
C GLN A 15 8.47 -9.26 2.98
N HIS A 16 9.54 -8.47 3.10
CA HIS A 16 9.74 -7.57 4.25
C HIS A 16 8.65 -6.50 4.39
N TYR A 17 7.91 -6.16 3.32
CA TYR A 17 6.79 -5.22 3.41
C TYR A 17 5.70 -5.70 4.37
N PHE A 18 5.53 -7.02 4.50
CA PHE A 18 4.55 -7.58 5.42
C PHE A 18 4.84 -7.19 6.88
N ASP A 19 6.11 -7.19 7.26
CA ASP A 19 6.54 -6.78 8.60
C ASP A 19 6.45 -5.25 8.74
N GLU A 20 6.84 -4.51 7.71
CA GLU A 20 6.73 -3.04 7.66
C GLU A 20 5.29 -2.55 7.88
N PHE A 21 4.30 -3.21 7.27
CA PHE A 21 2.89 -2.90 7.51
C PHE A 21 2.50 -3.00 8.99
N LYS A 22 3.00 -4.03 9.69
CA LYS A 22 2.73 -4.23 11.12
C LYS A 22 3.48 -3.22 11.98
N ILE A 23 4.76 -2.98 11.69
CA ILE A 23 5.62 -2.04 12.42
C ILE A 23 5.04 -0.62 12.32
N CYS A 24 4.63 -0.21 11.12
CA CYS A 24 4.10 1.13 10.86
C CYS A 24 2.61 1.28 11.20
N GLY A 25 1.92 0.22 11.62
CA GLY A 25 0.48 0.24 11.90
C GLY A 25 -0.38 0.57 10.68
N VAL A 26 0.11 0.30 9.47
CA VAL A 26 -0.60 0.59 8.23
C VAL A 26 -1.53 -0.59 7.90
N PRO A 27 -2.82 -0.34 7.60
CA PRO A 27 -3.77 -1.42 7.32
C PRO A 27 -3.36 -2.19 6.05
N ILE A 28 -3.24 -3.52 6.15
CA ILE A 28 -2.94 -4.37 5.00
C ILE A 28 -4.24 -4.66 4.23
N PRO A 29 -4.29 -4.46 2.90
CA PRO A 29 -5.40 -4.93 2.07
C PRO A 29 -5.54 -6.46 2.10
N ILE A 30 -6.44 -7.00 1.30
CA ILE A 30 -6.45 -8.45 1.05
C ILE A 30 -5.09 -8.83 0.45
N TYR A 31 -4.49 -9.92 0.91
CA TYR A 31 -3.20 -10.37 0.41
C TYR A 31 -3.13 -11.88 0.25
N SER A 32 -2.27 -12.32 -0.66
CA SER A 32 -1.82 -13.71 -0.80
C SER A 32 -0.33 -13.80 -0.49
N ASN A 33 0.09 -14.93 0.06
CA ASN A 33 1.48 -15.22 0.42
C ASN A 33 2.03 -16.49 -0.25
N THR A 34 1.26 -17.14 -1.13
CA THR A 34 1.64 -18.41 -1.76
C THR A 34 2.73 -18.29 -2.82
N SER A 35 2.89 -17.12 -3.44
CA SER A 35 3.87 -16.85 -4.51
C SER A 35 4.55 -15.49 -4.31
N GLY A 36 4.90 -15.15 -3.07
CA GLY A 36 5.33 -13.80 -2.67
C GLY A 36 4.22 -13.02 -1.99
N PHE A 37 4.55 -11.86 -1.41
CA PHE A 37 3.59 -11.02 -0.70
C PHE A 37 2.85 -10.12 -1.69
N ILE A 38 1.66 -10.55 -2.10
CA ILE A 38 0.86 -9.85 -3.11
C ILE A 38 -0.33 -9.20 -2.43
N ILE A 39 -0.41 -7.87 -2.45
CA ILE A 39 -1.64 -7.16 -2.06
C ILE A 39 -2.61 -7.14 -3.24
N GLN A 40 -3.90 -7.30 -2.95
CA GLN A 40 -4.97 -7.47 -3.92
C GLN A 40 -6.15 -6.57 -3.58
N PHE A 41 -6.81 -6.08 -4.62
CA PHE A 41 -8.00 -5.24 -4.50
C PHE A 41 -9.20 -5.92 -5.17
N LYS A 42 -10.39 -5.71 -4.61
CA LYS A 42 -11.62 -6.27 -5.19
C LYS A 42 -12.11 -5.48 -6.41
N SER A 43 -11.76 -4.20 -6.49
CA SER A 43 -12.18 -3.27 -7.54
C SER A 43 -11.23 -2.08 -7.61
N PHE A 44 -11.38 -1.28 -8.67
CA PHE A 44 -10.62 -0.03 -8.86
C PHE A 44 -10.92 0.96 -7.75
N GLU A 45 -12.18 1.02 -7.34
CA GLU A 45 -12.62 1.86 -6.24
C GLU A 45 -11.95 1.45 -4.92
N CYS A 46 -11.83 0.15 -4.63
CA CYS A 46 -11.07 -0.31 -3.45
C CYS A 46 -9.60 0.12 -3.50
N TYR A 47 -8.97 0.06 -4.67
CA TYR A 47 -7.60 0.53 -4.86
C TYR A 47 -7.46 2.05 -4.61
N LEU A 48 -8.34 2.86 -5.21
CA LEU A 48 -8.34 4.31 -5.00
C LEU A 48 -8.65 4.69 -3.55
N ASN A 49 -9.61 4.01 -2.93
CA ASN A 49 -9.94 4.21 -1.52
C ASN A 49 -8.74 3.89 -0.62
N TYR A 50 -8.01 2.81 -0.93
CA TYR A 50 -6.81 2.48 -0.19
C TYR A 50 -5.69 3.51 -0.36
N ILE A 51 -5.48 4.04 -1.57
CA ILE A 51 -4.58 5.19 -1.79
C ILE A 51 -4.99 6.39 -0.92
N ASN A 52 -6.28 6.71 -0.86
CA ASN A 52 -6.77 7.82 -0.06
C ASN A 52 -6.54 7.60 1.43
N VAL A 53 -6.77 6.38 1.93
CA VAL A 53 -6.44 6.00 3.32
C VAL A 53 -4.95 6.20 3.60
N LEU A 54 -4.06 5.74 2.71
CA LEU A 54 -2.62 5.94 2.87
C LEU A 54 -2.24 7.43 2.91
N LYS A 55 -2.85 8.26 2.06
CA LYS A 55 -2.62 9.71 2.05
C LYS A 55 -3.10 10.39 3.33
N LEU A 56 -4.25 9.97 3.87
CA LEU A 56 -4.78 10.49 5.14
C LEU A 56 -3.86 10.12 6.30
N ILE A 57 -3.42 8.85 6.40
CA ILE A 57 -2.46 8.43 7.41
C ILE A 57 -1.15 9.24 7.27
N LEU A 58 -0.66 9.42 6.05
CA LEU A 58 0.55 10.21 5.82
C LEU A 58 0.39 11.66 6.29
N PHE A 59 -0.76 12.27 6.03
CA PHE A 59 -1.09 13.61 6.48
C PHE A 59 -1.15 13.70 8.01
N ASP A 60 -1.80 12.75 8.68
CA ASP A 60 -1.89 12.70 10.15
C ASP A 60 -0.50 12.54 10.79
N LEU A 61 0.37 11.71 10.20
CA LEU A 61 1.77 11.55 10.64
C LEU A 61 2.57 12.84 10.48
N GLU A 62 2.32 13.60 9.40
CA GLU A 62 2.98 14.90 9.16
C GLU A 62 2.53 15.97 10.14
N LEU A 63 1.26 15.95 10.55
CA LEU A 63 0.76 16.83 11.62
C LEU A 63 1.28 16.43 13.00
N ALA A 64 1.46 15.13 13.26
CA ALA A 64 1.90 14.62 14.55
C ALA A 64 3.40 14.86 14.84
N ASP A 65 4.23 15.00 13.80
CA ASP A 65 5.65 15.35 13.91
C ASP A 65 6.12 16.18 12.70
N PRO A 66 5.77 17.48 12.65
CA PRO A 66 6.11 18.35 11.52
C PRO A 66 7.61 18.53 11.34
N GLU A 67 8.37 18.51 12.44
CA GLU A 67 9.83 18.66 12.46
C GLU A 67 10.57 17.38 12.06
N ASN A 68 9.86 16.26 11.89
CA ASN A 68 10.42 14.95 11.54
C ASN A 68 11.50 14.48 12.52
N SER A 69 11.25 14.72 13.81
CA SER A 69 12.16 14.47 14.92
C SER A 69 12.06 13.04 15.48
N LYS A 70 10.91 12.39 15.30
CA LYS A 70 10.61 11.06 15.84
C LYS A 70 10.88 9.99 14.78
N TYR A 71 11.79 9.08 15.11
CA TYR A 71 12.23 8.03 14.19
C TYR A 71 11.07 7.16 13.69
N GLU A 72 10.16 6.76 14.58
CA GLU A 72 9.04 5.88 14.25
C GLU A 72 8.05 6.54 13.28
N ILE A 73 7.80 7.83 13.46
CA ILE A 73 6.92 8.61 12.58
C ILE A 73 7.59 8.79 11.22
N LYS A 74 8.88 9.17 11.20
CA LYS A 74 9.65 9.26 9.97
C LYS A 74 9.66 7.96 9.19
N HIS A 75 9.93 6.84 9.86
CA HIS A 75 9.94 5.51 9.27
C HIS A 75 8.59 5.15 8.65
N SER A 76 7.49 5.39 9.37
CA SER A 76 6.13 5.15 8.87
C SER A 76 5.80 6.02 7.64
N ARG A 77 6.20 7.30 7.65
CA ARG A 77 6.03 8.20 6.51
C ARG A 77 6.81 7.71 5.28
N ASP A 78 8.06 7.31 5.47
CA ASP A 78 8.91 6.82 4.39
C ASP A 78 8.36 5.52 3.78
N PHE A 79 7.87 4.60 4.62
CA PHE A 79 7.19 3.39 4.19
C PHE A 79 5.95 3.70 3.34
N ILE A 80 5.04 4.55 3.83
CA ILE A 80 3.80 4.91 3.12
C ILE A 80 4.12 5.62 1.80
N LYS A 81 5.08 6.56 1.78
CA LYS A 81 5.52 7.25 0.55
C LYS A 81 6.04 6.26 -0.48
N ASN A 82 6.83 5.29 -0.05
CA ASN A 82 7.38 4.28 -0.94
C ASN A 82 6.30 3.33 -1.47
N LEU A 83 5.36 2.91 -0.61
CA LEU A 83 4.21 2.09 -1.03
C LEU A 83 3.36 2.82 -2.07
N LEU A 84 3.02 4.10 -1.84
CA LEU A 84 2.29 4.93 -2.81
C LEU A 84 3.02 5.04 -4.15
N LYS A 85 4.36 5.17 -4.12
CA LYS A 85 5.18 5.20 -5.33
C LYS A 85 5.11 3.89 -6.11
N ILE A 86 5.22 2.74 -5.42
CA ILE A 86 5.10 1.41 -6.04
C ILE A 86 3.72 1.25 -6.69
N MET A 87 2.66 1.60 -5.96
CA MET A 87 1.29 1.52 -6.47
C MET A 87 1.09 2.38 -7.72
N HIS A 88 1.59 3.63 -7.70
CA HIS A 88 1.52 4.53 -8.85
C HIS A 88 2.31 4.00 -10.06
N THR A 89 3.53 3.48 -9.85
CA THR A 89 4.33 2.88 -10.93
C THR A 89 3.62 1.69 -11.57
N HIS A 90 3.10 0.77 -10.76
CA HIS A 90 2.36 -0.40 -11.27
C HIS A 90 1.13 0.03 -12.08
N PHE A 91 0.34 0.98 -11.55
CA PHE A 91 -0.80 1.52 -12.28
C PHE A 91 -0.39 2.15 -13.62
N LYS A 92 0.71 2.92 -13.64
CA LYS A 92 1.22 3.51 -14.87
C LYS A 92 1.62 2.44 -15.89
N GLU A 93 2.32 1.39 -15.47
CA GLU A 93 2.80 0.31 -16.34
C GLU A 93 1.67 -0.58 -16.87
N LYS A 94 0.59 -0.76 -16.10
CA LYS A 94 -0.53 -1.61 -16.50
C LYS A 94 -1.54 -0.90 -17.42
N TYR A 95 -1.64 0.43 -17.36
CA TYR A 95 -2.71 1.20 -18.02
C TYR A 95 -2.24 2.29 -19.00
N ASN A 96 -0.92 2.50 -19.20
CA ASN A 96 -0.35 3.35 -20.26
C ASN A 96 0.60 2.55 -21.15
#